data_AF-A0A7K9FM44-F1
#
_entry.id   AF-A0A7K9FM44-F1
#
_cell.length_a   1.000
_cell.length_b   1.000
_cell.length_c   1.000
_cell.angle_alpha   90.00
_cell.angle_beta   90.00
_cell.angle_gamma   90.00
#
_symmetry.space_group_name_H-M   'P 1'
#
loop_
_entity.id
_entity.type
_entity.pdbx_description
1 polymer ?
#
loop_
_entity_poly.entity_id
_entity_poly.type
_entity_poly.pdbx_seq_one_letter_code
_entity_poly.pdbx_strand_id
1 'polypeptide(L)'
;ALNGFVLVVTSEGLIFYSSHTIQDYLGFHQTDVMHQSVFELIHTEDQQEFRRNLHWALSPPHAPEGEPSAEGGRSLGSSAVAYKPDQLPPENSSFLERSFVCRFRCLLDNSSGFLALNLQGRLKFLHGQNKRSEDGSALPPQLALFAISTPLQPPSILQIRTKNMIFRTKHKLDFTPLACDAKGKIVLGYTEAELRVCGTGYQFIHAADMLYCAENHVRMMKTGESGLTVFRLLTKENRWKWVQANARLVYKNGKPEYIIVTQRPLVDEEGGEHLRKRSMHLPFTFATGEALLYKSDYPLPGFPDPFQSKGKGSKSKKTFHSHRGCSRKNGVDPSSLLGAVMQQDKAVY
;
A
#
# COMPACT_ATOMS: atom_id res chain seq x y z
N ALA A 1 -18.15 16.75 -2.54
CA ALA A 1 -17.97 15.39 -3.09
C ALA A 1 -18.33 14.38 -2.01
N LEU A 2 -18.89 13.22 -2.36
CA LEU A 2 -19.21 12.15 -1.39
C LEU A 2 -17.91 11.46 -0.94
N ASN A 3 -17.74 11.29 0.37
CA ASN A 3 -16.60 10.55 0.97
C ASN A 3 -16.86 9.03 1.00
N GLY A 4 -17.30 8.49 -0.14
CA GLY A 4 -17.65 7.08 -0.29
C GLY A 4 -18.09 6.74 -1.71
N PHE A 5 -18.81 5.63 -1.84
CA PHE A 5 -19.42 5.21 -3.09
C PHE A 5 -20.90 4.86 -2.89
N VAL A 6 -21.68 4.98 -3.96
CA VAL A 6 -23.10 4.60 -3.97
C VAL A 6 -23.18 3.11 -4.27
N LEU A 7 -24.09 2.41 -3.60
CA LEU A 7 -24.36 1.00 -3.79
C LEU A 7 -25.88 0.77 -3.80
N VAL A 8 -26.37 0.03 -4.80
CA VAL A 8 -27.75 -0.43 -4.89
C VAL A 8 -27.77 -1.95 -4.95
N VAL A 9 -28.39 -2.58 -3.96
CA VAL A 9 -28.44 -4.04 -3.83
C VAL A 9 -29.88 -4.51 -3.79
N THR A 10 -30.23 -5.50 -4.61
CA THR A 10 -31.58 -6.07 -4.63
C THR A 10 -31.85 -6.91 -3.37
N SER A 11 -33.12 -7.26 -3.12
CA SER A 11 -33.49 -8.14 -1.99
C SER A 11 -32.81 -9.51 -2.04
N GLU A 12 -32.44 -10.00 -3.23
CA GLU A 12 -31.72 -11.26 -3.42
C GLU A 12 -30.20 -11.12 -3.19
N GLY A 13 -29.70 -9.89 -2.95
CA GLY A 13 -28.29 -9.62 -2.74
C GLY A 13 -27.49 -9.36 -4.01
N LEU A 14 -28.14 -9.09 -5.15
CA LEU A 14 -27.44 -8.74 -6.38
C LEU A 14 -27.09 -7.25 -6.40
N ILE A 15 -25.87 -6.91 -6.79
CA ILE A 15 -25.44 -5.52 -6.99
C ILE A 15 -26.06 -5.02 -8.29
N PHE A 16 -27.13 -4.22 -8.17
CA PHE A 16 -27.78 -3.61 -9.33
C PHE A 16 -27.01 -2.40 -9.84
N TYR A 17 -26.44 -1.61 -8.93
CA TYR A 17 -25.64 -0.44 -9.26
C TYR A 17 -24.53 -0.22 -8.23
N SER A 18 -23.37 0.23 -8.69
CA SER A 18 -22.34 0.84 -7.85
C SER A 18 -21.75 2.06 -8.57
N SER A 19 -21.34 3.12 -7.87
CA SER A 19 -20.64 4.23 -8.50
C SER A 19 -19.18 3.88 -8.82
N HIS A 20 -18.59 4.51 -9.85
CA HIS A 20 -17.19 4.28 -10.26
C HIS A 20 -16.17 4.47 -9.12
N THR A 21 -16.48 5.34 -8.15
CA THR A 21 -15.64 5.60 -6.98
C THR A 21 -15.42 4.38 -6.10
N ILE A 22 -16.17 3.27 -6.25
CA ILE A 22 -15.88 2.01 -5.55
C ILE A 22 -14.44 1.54 -5.76
N GLN A 23 -13.85 1.82 -6.92
CA GLN A 23 -12.46 1.51 -7.24
C GLN A 23 -11.49 2.22 -6.29
N ASP A 24 -11.79 3.45 -5.88
CA ASP A 24 -10.93 4.25 -5.00
C ASP A 24 -10.95 3.75 -3.55
N TYR A 25 -12.02 3.05 -3.14
CA TYR A 25 -12.20 2.58 -1.75
C TYR A 25 -11.92 1.08 -1.58
N LEU A 26 -12.31 0.25 -2.54
CA LEU A 26 -12.18 -1.22 -2.46
C LEU A 26 -11.25 -1.81 -3.54
N GLY A 27 -10.91 -1.06 -4.58
CA GLY A 27 -10.01 -1.51 -5.65
C GLY A 27 -10.67 -2.35 -6.75
N PHE A 28 -11.98 -2.57 -6.68
CA PHE A 28 -12.73 -3.26 -7.73
C PHE A 28 -13.14 -2.29 -8.84
N HIS A 29 -13.05 -2.73 -10.09
CA HIS A 29 -13.65 -1.98 -11.19
C HIS A 29 -15.18 -2.13 -11.14
N GLN A 30 -15.91 -1.07 -11.48
CA GLN A 30 -17.38 -1.07 -11.43
C GLN A 30 -17.98 -2.23 -12.23
N THR A 31 -17.46 -2.50 -13.43
CA THR A 31 -17.95 -3.60 -14.30
C THR A 31 -17.83 -4.98 -13.68
N ASP A 32 -16.87 -5.17 -12.76
CA ASP A 32 -16.54 -6.48 -12.20
C ASP A 32 -17.50 -6.84 -11.06
N VAL A 33 -18.09 -5.84 -10.41
CA VAL A 33 -19.03 -6.01 -9.28
C VAL A 33 -20.49 -5.95 -9.71
N MET A 34 -20.79 -5.29 -10.83
CA MET A 34 -22.16 -5.16 -11.31
C MET A 34 -22.75 -6.53 -11.64
N HIS A 35 -24.00 -6.75 -11.22
CA HIS A 35 -24.75 -7.99 -11.35
C HIS A 35 -24.17 -9.21 -10.61
N GLN A 36 -23.12 -9.01 -9.80
CA GLN A 36 -22.60 -10.06 -8.91
C GLN A 36 -23.34 -10.08 -7.58
N SER A 37 -23.20 -11.19 -6.86
CA SER A 37 -23.68 -11.31 -5.49
C SER A 37 -22.83 -10.44 -4.56
N VAL A 38 -23.46 -9.53 -3.82
CA VAL A 38 -22.79 -8.70 -2.82
C VAL A 38 -22.12 -9.55 -1.74
N PHE A 39 -22.63 -10.76 -1.47
CA PHE A 39 -22.10 -11.65 -0.46
C PHE A 39 -20.71 -12.20 -0.81
N GLU A 40 -20.31 -12.20 -2.08
CA GLU A 40 -18.94 -12.54 -2.49
C GLU A 40 -17.93 -11.46 -2.07
N LEU A 41 -18.41 -10.23 -1.91
CA LEU A 41 -17.61 -9.11 -1.45
C LEU A 41 -17.66 -8.95 0.07
N ILE A 42 -18.63 -9.54 0.77
CA ILE A 42 -18.83 -9.35 2.22
C ILE A 42 -18.11 -10.44 3.01
N HIS A 43 -17.47 -10.05 4.12
CA HIS A 43 -16.89 -10.99 5.08
C HIS A 43 -17.94 -11.98 5.58
N THR A 44 -17.61 -13.28 5.65
CA THR A 44 -18.58 -14.36 5.94
C THR A 44 -19.41 -14.12 7.21
N GLU A 45 -18.80 -13.60 8.27
CA GLU A 45 -19.46 -13.27 9.54
C GLU A 45 -20.52 -12.16 9.41
N ASP A 46 -20.37 -11.25 8.46
CA ASP A 46 -21.27 -10.08 8.31
C ASP A 46 -22.42 -10.37 7.32
N GLN A 47 -22.38 -11.49 6.58
CA GLN A 47 -23.35 -11.80 5.54
C GLN A 47 -24.77 -11.97 6.07
N GLN A 48 -24.93 -12.59 7.26
CA GLN A 48 -26.25 -12.80 7.85
C GLN A 48 -26.88 -11.46 8.25
N GLU A 49 -26.09 -10.56 8.84
CA GLU A 49 -26.57 -9.23 9.22
C GLU A 49 -26.90 -8.39 7.99
N PHE A 50 -26.10 -8.48 6.92
CA PHE A 50 -26.42 -7.81 5.66
C PHE A 50 -27.75 -8.32 5.06
N ARG A 51 -27.99 -9.65 5.06
CA ARG A 51 -29.27 -10.24 4.61
C ARG A 51 -30.46 -9.69 5.39
N ARG A 52 -30.33 -9.58 6.72
CA ARG A 52 -31.37 -8.98 7.56
C ARG A 52 -31.68 -7.55 7.12
N ASN A 53 -30.65 -6.75 6.86
CA ASN A 53 -30.80 -5.36 6.43
C ASN A 53 -31.44 -5.19 5.04
N LEU A 54 -31.41 -6.21 4.17
CA LEU A 54 -32.13 -6.22 2.89
C LEU A 54 -33.63 -6.48 3.03
N HIS A 55 -34.07 -7.08 4.14
CA HIS A 55 -35.48 -7.35 4.41
C HIS A 55 -36.14 -6.16 5.14
N TRP A 56 -37.37 -5.80 4.78
CA TRP A 56 -38.05 -4.64 5.38
C TRP A 56 -38.27 -4.81 6.89
N ALA A 57 -38.57 -6.03 7.35
CA ALA A 57 -38.81 -6.34 8.76
C ALA A 57 -37.55 -6.78 9.54
N LEU A 58 -36.36 -6.77 8.93
CA LEU A 58 -35.11 -7.27 9.52
C LEU A 58 -35.11 -8.77 9.91
N SER A 59 -36.16 -9.49 9.54
CA SER A 59 -36.36 -10.92 9.74
C SER A 59 -36.48 -11.65 8.39
N PRO A 60 -35.37 -12.14 7.82
CA PRO A 60 -35.47 -13.03 6.66
C PRO A 60 -36.15 -14.34 7.11
N PRO A 61 -37.03 -14.96 6.30
CA PRO A 61 -37.56 -16.28 6.61
C PRO A 61 -36.39 -17.25 6.84
N HIS A 62 -36.37 -17.94 7.99
CA HIS A 62 -35.46 -19.06 8.20
C HIS A 62 -35.72 -20.08 7.08
N ALA A 63 -34.70 -20.40 6.28
CA ALA A 63 -34.74 -21.61 5.47
C ALA A 63 -34.94 -22.79 6.44
N PRO A 64 -35.89 -23.71 6.19
CA PRO A 64 -36.06 -24.87 7.05
C PRO A 64 -34.77 -25.70 6.96
N GLU A 65 -34.04 -25.79 8.07
CA GLU A 65 -33.06 -26.86 8.28
C GLU A 65 -33.84 -28.17 8.31
N GLY A 66 -33.81 -28.90 7.20
CA GLY A 66 -34.45 -30.20 7.03
C GLY A 66 -33.46 -31.19 6.43
N GLU A 67 -33.31 -32.30 7.13
CA GLU A 67 -32.67 -33.60 6.83
C GLU A 67 -32.22 -33.95 5.39
N PRO A 68 -31.20 -34.81 5.25
CA PRO A 68 -30.64 -35.19 3.96
C PRO A 68 -31.61 -36.10 3.19
N SER A 69 -32.32 -35.55 2.22
CA SER A 69 -32.96 -36.33 1.16
C SER A 69 -32.10 -36.33 -0.09
N ALA A 70 -31.81 -37.54 -0.56
CA ALA A 70 -30.98 -37.84 -1.70
C ALA A 70 -31.66 -37.45 -3.03
N GLU A 71 -30.79 -37.15 -4.01
CA GLU A 71 -31.03 -37.07 -5.45
C GLU A 71 -31.74 -35.84 -6.04
N GLY A 72 -31.03 -35.18 -6.97
CA GLY A 72 -31.64 -34.58 -8.17
C GLY A 72 -31.65 -33.06 -8.27
N GLY A 73 -30.76 -32.52 -9.10
CA GLY A 73 -31.01 -31.28 -9.86
C GLY A 73 -30.73 -29.95 -9.15
N ARG A 74 -29.60 -29.32 -9.53
CA ARG A 74 -29.35 -27.90 -9.26
C ARG A 74 -30.45 -27.04 -9.90
N SER A 75 -31.30 -26.41 -9.09
CA SER A 75 -32.07 -25.25 -9.48
C SER A 75 -31.96 -24.20 -8.39
N LEU A 76 -31.36 -23.06 -8.71
CA LEU A 76 -31.23 -21.90 -7.83
C LEU A 76 -32.64 -21.26 -7.73
N GLY A 77 -33.46 -21.77 -6.81
CA GLY A 77 -34.83 -21.30 -6.60
C GLY A 77 -34.86 -19.83 -6.20
N SER A 78 -35.43 -19.01 -7.08
CA SER A 78 -35.71 -17.58 -6.89
C SER A 78 -36.64 -17.38 -5.70
N SER A 79 -36.09 -17.11 -4.51
CA SER A 79 -36.86 -16.58 -3.38
C SER A 79 -37.06 -15.07 -3.54
N ALA A 80 -37.74 -14.68 -4.62
CA ALA A 80 -38.22 -13.32 -4.76
C ALA A 80 -39.38 -13.16 -3.78
N VAL A 81 -39.14 -12.48 -2.66
CA VAL A 81 -40.17 -12.25 -1.65
C VAL A 81 -41.20 -11.28 -2.24
N ALA A 82 -42.27 -11.82 -2.82
CA ALA A 82 -43.40 -11.04 -3.29
C ALA A 82 -44.15 -10.48 -2.07
N TYR A 83 -43.85 -9.22 -1.72
CA TYR A 83 -44.53 -8.55 -0.62
C TYR A 83 -45.98 -8.22 -0.99
N LYS A 84 -46.93 -8.63 -0.14
CA LYS A 84 -48.31 -8.12 -0.24
C LYS A 84 -48.32 -6.65 0.22
N PRO A 85 -48.98 -5.73 -0.52
CA PRO A 85 -48.99 -4.30 -0.18
C PRO A 85 -49.45 -4.02 1.25
N ASP A 86 -50.37 -4.84 1.78
CA ASP A 86 -50.96 -4.68 3.11
C ASP A 86 -49.99 -4.94 4.28
N GLN A 87 -48.82 -5.53 4.00
CA GLN A 87 -47.81 -5.86 5.01
C GLN A 87 -46.63 -4.88 5.03
N LEU A 88 -46.55 -3.97 4.06
CA LEU A 88 -45.42 -3.05 3.94
C LEU A 88 -45.72 -1.74 4.68
N PRO A 89 -44.76 -1.21 5.45
CA PRO A 89 -44.88 0.14 5.97
C PRO A 89 -44.91 1.16 4.81
N PRO A 90 -45.51 2.35 5.01
CA PRO A 90 -45.52 3.40 4.00
C PRO A 90 -44.11 3.68 3.46
N GLU A 91 -43.96 4.01 2.16
CA GLU A 91 -42.65 4.17 1.50
C GLU A 91 -41.73 5.23 2.17
N ASN A 92 -42.32 6.20 2.88
CA ASN A 92 -41.59 7.24 3.61
C ASN A 92 -41.31 6.90 5.08
N SER A 93 -41.63 5.68 5.50
CA SER A 93 -41.44 5.24 6.88
C SER A 93 -39.97 5.11 7.26
N SER A 94 -39.63 5.49 8.49
CA SER A 94 -38.32 5.26 9.09
C SER A 94 -37.96 3.77 9.19
N PHE A 95 -38.96 2.87 9.18
CA PHE A 95 -38.74 1.42 9.16
C PHE A 95 -37.97 0.92 7.93
N LEU A 96 -37.90 1.71 6.86
CA LEU A 96 -37.13 1.36 5.66
C LEU A 96 -35.72 1.94 5.67
N GLU A 97 -35.37 2.80 6.63
CA GLU A 97 -34.02 3.35 6.77
C GLU A 97 -33.05 2.29 7.26
N ARG A 98 -31.82 2.32 6.74
CA ARG A 98 -30.76 1.37 7.06
C ARG A 98 -29.49 2.13 7.39
N SER A 99 -28.91 1.80 8.53
CA SER A 99 -27.60 2.28 8.96
C SER A 99 -26.90 1.15 9.69
N PHE A 100 -25.88 0.57 9.07
CA PHE A 100 -25.16 -0.56 9.65
C PHE A 100 -23.73 -0.63 9.13
N VAL A 101 -22.87 -1.32 9.88
CA VAL A 101 -21.47 -1.54 9.50
C VAL A 101 -21.33 -2.92 8.88
N CYS A 102 -20.54 -3.01 7.80
CA CYS A 102 -20.23 -4.26 7.15
C CYS A 102 -18.82 -4.23 6.55
N ARG A 103 -18.08 -5.34 6.69
CA ARG A 103 -16.75 -5.51 6.13
C ARG A 103 -16.83 -6.03 4.70
N PHE A 104 -16.28 -5.24 3.78
CA PHE A 104 -16.16 -5.60 2.36
C PHE A 104 -14.72 -5.98 2.03
N ARG A 105 -14.52 -6.96 1.15
CA ARG A 105 -13.22 -7.30 0.58
C ARG A 105 -12.62 -6.04 -0.02
N CYS A 106 -11.33 -5.84 0.18
CA CYS A 106 -10.61 -4.65 -0.25
C CYS A 106 -9.27 -5.08 -0.85
N LEU A 107 -9.06 -4.75 -2.13
CA LEU A 107 -7.81 -5.03 -2.86
C LEU A 107 -6.73 -3.97 -2.62
N LEU A 108 -7.09 -2.86 -1.94
CA LEU A 108 -6.20 -1.73 -1.69
C LEU A 108 -5.48 -1.79 -0.34
N ASP A 109 -5.82 -2.76 0.52
CA ASP A 109 -5.27 -2.85 1.87
C ASP A 109 -4.38 -4.07 2.08
N ASN A 110 -3.23 -3.84 2.72
CA ASN A 110 -2.17 -4.85 2.91
C ASN A 110 -2.28 -5.60 4.25
N SER A 111 -3.31 -5.33 5.07
CA SER A 111 -3.46 -5.90 6.40
C SER A 111 -4.29 -7.19 6.41
N SER A 112 -5.59 -7.07 6.14
CA SER A 112 -6.60 -8.15 6.30
C SER A 112 -7.34 -8.48 5.00
N GLY A 113 -7.18 -7.66 3.96
CA GLY A 113 -7.96 -7.79 2.72
C GLY A 113 -9.43 -7.40 2.86
N PHE A 114 -9.85 -6.80 3.97
CA PHE A 114 -11.20 -6.29 4.20
C PHE A 114 -11.19 -4.85 4.74
N LEU A 115 -12.20 -4.07 4.37
CA LEU A 115 -12.43 -2.70 4.83
C LEU A 115 -13.83 -2.60 5.45
N ALA A 116 -13.91 -2.11 6.69
CA ALA A 116 -15.17 -1.84 7.36
C ALA A 116 -15.82 -0.56 6.78
N LEU A 117 -17.05 -0.70 6.29
CA LEU A 117 -17.84 0.39 5.73
C LEU A 117 -19.08 0.62 6.60
N ASN A 118 -19.43 1.87 6.83
CA ASN A 118 -20.75 2.29 7.27
C ASN A 118 -21.65 2.48 6.04
N LEU A 119 -22.70 1.67 5.94
CA LEU A 119 -23.72 1.75 4.90
C LEU A 119 -24.91 2.53 5.45
N GLN A 120 -25.18 3.68 4.86
CA GLN A 120 -26.32 4.53 5.23
C GLN A 120 -27.24 4.70 4.03
N GLY A 121 -28.51 4.34 4.18
CA GLY A 121 -29.43 4.25 3.06
C GLY A 121 -30.87 3.97 3.43
N ARG A 122 -31.65 3.55 2.43
CA ARG A 122 -33.05 3.18 2.58
C ARG A 122 -33.43 2.06 1.61
N LEU A 123 -34.35 1.20 2.01
CA LEU A 123 -35.03 0.28 1.10
C LEU A 123 -36.06 1.04 0.26
N LYS A 124 -36.01 0.90 -1.07
CA LYS A 124 -36.96 1.50 -2.01
C LYS A 124 -37.30 0.53 -3.13
N PHE A 125 -38.44 0.70 -3.77
CA PHE A 125 -38.78 -0.08 -4.97
C PHE A 125 -37.83 0.22 -6.12
N LEU A 126 -37.22 -0.84 -6.64
CA LEU A 126 -36.38 -0.79 -7.82
C LEU A 126 -37.23 -1.04 -9.06
N HIS A 127 -37.48 0.02 -9.80
CA HIS A 127 -38.28 0.00 -11.03
C HIS A 127 -37.42 -0.38 -12.24
N GLY A 128 -38.05 -0.89 -13.30
CA GLY A 128 -37.36 -1.16 -14.57
C GLY A 128 -36.53 -2.45 -14.60
N GLN A 129 -36.71 -3.36 -13.64
CA GLN A 129 -35.98 -4.63 -13.60
C GLN A 129 -36.37 -5.61 -14.74
N ASN A 130 -37.45 -5.34 -15.49
CA ASN A 130 -37.94 -6.15 -16.63
C ASN A 130 -37.93 -7.68 -16.39
N LYS A 131 -38.10 -8.11 -15.13
CA LYS A 131 -38.17 -9.53 -14.78
C LYS A 131 -39.55 -10.07 -15.15
N ARG A 132 -39.57 -11.22 -15.83
CA ARG A 132 -40.78 -11.97 -16.13
C ARG A 132 -40.82 -13.22 -15.26
N SER A 133 -42.00 -13.55 -14.76
CA SER A 133 -42.28 -14.81 -14.07
C SER A 133 -42.24 -15.98 -15.05
N GLU A 134 -42.21 -17.22 -14.55
CA GLU A 134 -42.22 -18.44 -15.38
C GLU A 134 -43.46 -18.53 -16.29
N ASP A 135 -44.55 -17.86 -15.91
CA ASP A 135 -45.78 -17.71 -16.69
C ASP A 135 -45.75 -16.54 -17.69
N GLY A 136 -44.62 -15.83 -17.81
CA GLY A 136 -44.44 -14.69 -18.70
C GLY A 136 -45.03 -13.37 -18.20
N SER A 137 -45.68 -13.36 -17.02
CA SER A 137 -46.21 -12.14 -16.41
C SER A 137 -45.10 -11.22 -15.91
N ALA A 138 -45.33 -9.90 -15.93
CA ALA A 138 -44.37 -8.94 -15.41
C ALA A 138 -44.34 -9.00 -13.87
N LEU A 139 -43.16 -9.22 -13.28
CA LEU A 139 -43.03 -9.22 -11.84
C LEU A 139 -43.10 -7.78 -11.30
N PRO A 140 -43.78 -7.55 -10.15
CA PRO A 140 -43.83 -6.24 -9.54
C PRO A 140 -42.44 -5.78 -9.07
N PRO A 141 -42.18 -4.46 -9.02
CA PRO A 141 -40.95 -3.91 -8.48
C PRO A 141 -40.62 -4.49 -7.11
N GLN A 142 -39.36 -4.83 -6.88
CA GLN A 142 -38.90 -5.38 -5.61
C GLN A 142 -38.17 -4.31 -4.79
N LEU A 143 -38.17 -4.46 -3.47
CA LEU A 143 -37.35 -3.61 -2.61
C LEU A 143 -35.87 -3.87 -2.88
N ALA A 144 -35.10 -2.78 -2.95
CA ALA A 144 -33.65 -2.79 -3.02
C ALA A 144 -33.10 -1.78 -2.01
N LEU A 145 -31.93 -2.08 -1.45
CA LEU A 145 -31.19 -1.17 -0.61
C LEU A 145 -30.48 -0.13 -1.48
N PHE A 146 -30.83 1.14 -1.31
CA PHE A 146 -30.11 2.28 -1.87
C PHE A 146 -29.27 2.90 -0.76
N ALA A 147 -27.96 2.72 -0.80
CA ALA A 147 -27.06 3.15 0.26
C ALA A 147 -25.83 3.91 -0.27
N ILE A 148 -25.29 4.75 0.59
CA ILE A 148 -23.94 5.30 0.48
C ILE A 148 -23.07 4.49 1.42
N SER A 149 -22.01 3.92 0.89
CA SER A 149 -21.02 3.16 1.63
C SER A 149 -19.80 4.04 1.89
N THR A 150 -19.53 4.32 3.15
CA THR A 150 -18.43 5.19 3.61
C THR A 150 -17.48 4.39 4.50
N PRO A 151 -16.15 4.54 4.38
CA PRO A 151 -15.23 3.89 5.32
C PRO A 151 -15.53 4.31 6.77
N LEU A 152 -15.67 3.31 7.66
CA LEU A 152 -16.00 3.55 9.07
C LEU A 152 -14.95 4.44 9.75
N GLN A 153 -13.69 4.20 9.41
CA GLN A 153 -12.60 5.14 9.65
C GLN A 153 -12.29 5.78 8.31
N PRO A 154 -12.60 7.08 8.10
CA PRO A 154 -12.24 7.73 6.86
C PRO A 154 -10.73 7.64 6.69
N PRO A 155 -10.19 6.96 5.67
CA PRO A 155 -8.79 7.15 5.35
C PRO A 155 -8.65 8.62 5.04
N SER A 156 -7.66 9.28 5.63
CA SER A 156 -7.44 10.70 5.35
C SER A 156 -7.35 10.88 3.83
N ILE A 157 -7.88 11.98 3.29
CA ILE A 157 -7.71 12.30 1.86
C ILE A 157 -6.23 12.21 1.42
N LEU A 158 -5.32 12.47 2.36
CA LEU A 158 -3.88 12.26 2.21
C LEU A 158 -3.50 10.79 2.04
N GLN A 159 -4.06 9.86 2.82
CA GLN A 159 -3.84 8.41 2.66
C GLN A 159 -4.35 7.88 1.31
N ILE A 160 -5.57 8.27 0.89
CA ILE A 160 -6.12 7.86 -0.42
C ILE A 160 -5.24 8.39 -1.56
N ARG A 161 -4.89 9.68 -1.53
CA ARG A 161 -3.97 10.27 -2.51
C ARG A 161 -2.63 9.55 -2.48
N THR A 162 -2.06 9.31 -1.31
CA THR A 162 -0.76 8.65 -1.16
C THR A 162 -0.74 7.24 -1.76
N LYS A 163 -1.79 6.42 -1.55
CA LYS A 163 -1.90 5.08 -2.17
C LYS A 163 -1.97 5.16 -3.71
N ASN A 164 -2.57 6.21 -4.29
CA ASN A 164 -2.65 6.45 -5.73
C ASN A 164 -1.48 7.27 -6.33
N MET A 165 -0.52 7.70 -5.51
CA MET A 165 0.64 8.50 -5.92
C MET A 165 1.88 7.65 -6.23
N ILE A 166 1.72 6.54 -6.96
CA ILE A 166 2.88 5.84 -7.51
C ILE A 166 3.57 6.75 -8.53
N PHE A 167 4.86 6.96 -8.36
CA PHE A 167 5.68 7.84 -9.18
C PHE A 167 6.96 7.16 -9.65
N ARG A 168 7.63 7.76 -10.63
CA ARG A 168 8.88 7.28 -11.19
C ARG A 168 9.99 8.32 -11.15
N THR A 169 11.20 7.84 -10.93
CA THR A 169 12.43 8.62 -11.06
C THR A 169 13.39 7.94 -12.03
N LYS A 170 14.19 8.76 -12.72
CA LYS A 170 15.22 8.33 -13.66
C LYS A 170 16.59 8.72 -13.11
N HIS A 171 17.56 7.80 -13.16
CA HIS A 171 18.90 8.01 -12.64
C HIS A 171 19.97 7.53 -13.62
N LYS A 172 21.18 8.08 -13.53
CA LYS A 172 22.39 7.50 -14.11
C LYS A 172 22.75 6.18 -13.42
N LEU A 173 23.68 5.42 -13.99
CA LEU A 173 24.16 4.16 -13.40
C LEU A 173 24.92 4.34 -12.08
N ASP A 174 25.42 5.54 -11.79
CA ASP A 174 26.01 5.91 -10.48
C ASP A 174 24.96 6.35 -9.45
N PHE A 175 23.67 6.16 -9.77
CA PHE A 175 22.49 6.55 -8.99
C PHE A 175 22.21 8.07 -8.93
N THR A 176 22.94 8.91 -9.67
CA THR A 176 22.64 10.35 -9.78
C THR A 176 21.27 10.57 -10.43
N PRO A 177 20.32 11.28 -9.79
CA PRO A 177 19.01 11.54 -10.35
C PRO A 177 19.07 12.47 -11.55
N LEU A 178 18.22 12.18 -12.54
CA LEU A 178 18.09 12.91 -13.80
C LEU A 178 16.72 13.57 -13.96
N ALA A 179 15.67 12.89 -13.52
CA ALA A 179 14.29 13.37 -13.67
C ALA A 179 13.34 12.64 -12.71
N CYS A 180 12.17 13.22 -12.50
CA CYS A 180 11.02 12.59 -11.85
C CYS A 180 9.74 12.96 -12.61
N ASP A 181 8.74 12.08 -12.59
CA ASP A 181 7.45 12.40 -13.21
C ASP A 181 6.64 13.44 -12.40
N ALA A 182 5.50 13.86 -12.93
CA ALA A 182 4.65 14.87 -12.29
C ALA A 182 4.20 14.48 -10.87
N LYS A 183 3.95 13.19 -10.62
CA LYS A 183 3.58 12.70 -9.28
C LYS A 183 4.78 12.74 -8.34
N GLY A 184 5.97 12.39 -8.84
CA GLY A 184 7.22 12.48 -8.09
C GLY A 184 7.54 13.90 -7.67
N LYS A 185 7.33 14.88 -8.56
CA LYS A 185 7.45 16.31 -8.24
C LYS A 185 6.51 16.74 -7.11
N ILE A 186 5.26 16.25 -7.11
CA ILE A 186 4.29 16.54 -6.05
C ILE A 186 4.70 15.89 -4.73
N VAL A 187 5.15 14.64 -4.75
CA VAL A 187 5.49 13.87 -3.54
C VAL A 187 6.80 14.34 -2.90
N LEU A 188 7.84 14.57 -3.71
CA LEU A 188 9.18 14.91 -3.23
C LEU A 188 9.42 16.42 -3.12
N GLY A 189 8.67 17.23 -3.88
CA GLY A 189 8.78 18.69 -3.91
C GLY A 189 9.90 19.24 -4.80
N TYR A 190 10.81 18.40 -5.29
CA TYR A 190 11.92 18.84 -6.14
C TYR A 190 11.54 18.97 -7.62
N THR A 191 12.12 19.97 -8.26
CA THR A 191 12.18 20.09 -9.72
C THR A 191 13.29 19.21 -10.30
N GLU A 192 13.23 18.88 -11.59
CA GLU A 192 14.31 18.14 -12.25
C GLU A 192 15.67 18.85 -12.18
N ALA A 193 15.67 20.18 -12.27
CA ALA A 193 16.89 20.98 -12.18
C ALA A 193 17.54 20.85 -10.79
N GLU A 194 16.73 20.92 -9.72
CA GLU A 194 17.20 20.75 -8.34
C GLU A 194 17.75 19.34 -8.11
N LEU A 195 17.04 18.30 -8.57
CA LEU A 195 17.52 16.93 -8.45
C LEU A 195 18.92 16.75 -9.07
N ARG A 196 19.17 17.32 -10.25
CA ARG A 196 20.45 17.17 -10.95
C ARG A 196 21.63 17.87 -10.26
N VAL A 197 21.39 18.91 -9.46
CA VAL A 197 22.45 19.67 -8.78
C VAL A 197 22.73 19.17 -7.36
N CYS A 198 21.81 18.41 -6.77
CA CYS A 198 21.93 17.86 -5.41
C CYS A 198 22.87 16.64 -5.29
N GLY A 199 23.66 16.32 -6.31
CA GLY A 199 24.63 15.23 -6.27
C GLY A 199 24.00 13.85 -6.49
N THR A 200 24.53 12.83 -5.82
CA THR A 200 24.11 11.44 -6.04
C THR A 200 22.74 11.15 -5.42
N GLY A 201 22.05 10.11 -5.90
CA GLY A 201 20.76 9.71 -5.31
C GLY A 201 20.85 9.33 -3.83
N TYR A 202 22.05 8.99 -3.34
CA TYR A 202 22.29 8.68 -1.93
C TYR A 202 22.11 9.89 -0.99
N GLN A 203 22.27 11.11 -1.50
CA GLN A 203 22.02 12.33 -0.72
C GLN A 203 20.57 12.41 -0.21
N PHE A 204 19.65 11.81 -0.96
CA PHE A 204 18.24 11.76 -0.63
C PHE A 204 17.87 10.55 0.24
N ILE A 205 18.77 9.60 0.48
CA ILE A 205 18.46 8.39 1.28
C ILE A 205 18.86 8.65 2.73
N HIS A 206 17.95 8.38 3.66
CA HIS A 206 18.25 8.49 5.10
C HIS A 206 19.51 7.68 5.47
N ALA A 207 20.43 8.25 6.25
CA ALA A 207 21.70 7.61 6.62
C ALA A 207 21.57 6.16 7.11
N ALA A 208 20.61 5.89 8.01
CA ALA A 208 20.35 4.54 8.52
C ALA A 208 19.85 3.52 7.47
N ASP A 209 19.37 3.97 6.30
CA ASP A 209 18.94 3.11 5.19
C ASP A 209 20.02 2.97 4.10
N MET A 210 21.11 3.74 4.20
CA MET A 210 22.04 3.95 3.10
C MET A 210 22.80 2.69 2.68
N LEU A 211 23.32 1.92 3.64
CA LEU A 211 24.00 0.65 3.35
C LEU A 211 23.06 -0.35 2.67
N TYR A 212 21.83 -0.46 3.16
CA TYR A 212 20.82 -1.35 2.60
C TYR A 212 20.44 -0.98 1.16
N CYS A 213 20.28 0.31 0.87
CA CYS A 213 20.04 0.78 -0.50
C CYS A 213 21.26 0.55 -1.41
N ALA A 214 22.48 0.76 -0.91
CA ALA A 214 23.70 0.54 -1.68
C ALA A 214 23.89 -0.94 -2.06
N GLU A 215 23.62 -1.88 -1.14
CA GLU A 215 23.64 -3.31 -1.44
C GLU A 215 22.65 -3.68 -2.55
N ASN A 216 21.43 -3.15 -2.48
CA ASN A 216 20.41 -3.35 -3.50
C ASN A 216 20.80 -2.75 -4.85
N HIS A 217 21.49 -1.61 -4.85
CA HIS A 217 22.06 -1.02 -6.06
C HIS A 217 23.15 -1.92 -6.66
N VAL A 218 24.12 -2.40 -5.86
CA VAL A 218 25.15 -3.34 -6.32
C VAL A 218 24.54 -4.62 -6.90
N ARG A 219 23.52 -5.16 -6.24
CA ARG A 219 22.77 -6.33 -6.74
C ARG A 219 22.11 -6.02 -8.08
N MET A 220 21.40 -4.89 -8.19
CA MET A 220 20.77 -4.45 -9.45
C MET A 220 21.77 -4.33 -10.59
N MET A 221 22.98 -3.81 -10.33
CA MET A 221 24.01 -3.70 -11.36
C MET A 221 24.45 -5.07 -11.90
N LYS A 222 24.29 -6.15 -11.13
CA LYS A 222 24.59 -7.52 -11.54
C LYS A 222 23.39 -8.24 -12.16
N THR A 223 22.20 -8.04 -11.61
CA THR A 223 21.00 -8.82 -11.95
C THR A 223 20.02 -8.10 -12.87
N GLY A 224 20.19 -6.80 -13.11
CA GLY A 224 19.26 -5.97 -13.89
C GLY A 224 18.15 -5.31 -13.05
N GLU A 225 17.91 -5.77 -11.83
CA GLU A 225 16.85 -5.26 -10.96
C GLU A 225 17.21 -5.29 -9.48
N SER A 226 16.76 -4.29 -8.73
CA SER A 226 16.68 -4.37 -7.28
C SER A 226 15.29 -4.91 -6.95
N GLY A 227 15.04 -6.04 -6.27
CA GLY A 227 13.68 -6.34 -5.77
C GLY A 227 13.02 -5.22 -4.94
N LEU A 228 11.82 -5.47 -4.43
CA LEU A 228 11.10 -4.50 -3.59
C LEU A 228 11.93 -4.09 -2.37
N THR A 229 12.13 -2.77 -2.23
CA THR A 229 12.97 -2.18 -1.19
C THR A 229 12.19 -1.06 -0.51
N VAL A 230 12.05 -1.09 0.81
CA VAL A 230 11.36 -0.03 1.58
C VAL A 230 12.38 0.80 2.33
N PHE A 231 12.39 2.13 2.18
CA PHE A 231 13.35 3.05 2.83
C PHE A 231 12.81 4.48 2.89
N ARG A 232 13.55 5.40 3.51
CA ARG A 232 13.18 6.82 3.61
C ARG A 232 13.90 7.69 2.56
N LEU A 233 13.13 8.55 1.90
CA LEU A 233 13.62 9.62 1.04
C LEU A 233 13.46 10.99 1.69
N LEU A 234 14.45 11.85 1.49
CA LEU A 234 14.40 13.26 1.87
C LEU A 234 13.53 14.02 0.88
N THR A 235 12.58 14.79 1.39
CA THR A 235 11.77 15.73 0.61
C THR A 235 12.36 17.14 0.68
N LYS A 236 11.97 18.01 -0.27
CA LYS A 236 12.42 19.41 -0.33
C LYS A 236 12.12 20.21 0.94
N GLU A 237 11.09 19.83 1.67
CA GLU A 237 10.69 20.47 2.93
C GLU A 237 11.46 19.92 4.15
N ASN A 238 12.57 19.22 3.93
CA ASN A 238 13.38 18.58 4.96
C ASN A 238 12.60 17.58 5.82
N ARG A 239 11.69 16.82 5.19
CA ARG A 239 10.92 15.74 5.83
C ARG A 239 11.30 14.39 5.23
N TRP A 240 11.39 13.38 6.08
CA TRP A 240 11.58 12.00 5.64
C TRP A 240 10.26 11.38 5.20
N LYS A 241 10.23 10.85 3.98
CA LYS A 241 9.07 10.14 3.44
C LYS A 241 9.42 8.67 3.21
N TRP A 242 8.66 7.78 3.85
CA TRP A 242 8.75 6.36 3.55
C TRP A 242 8.30 6.07 2.12
N VAL A 243 9.07 5.25 1.41
CA VAL A 243 8.76 4.77 0.07
C VAL A 243 9.05 3.28 -0.04
N GLN A 244 8.19 2.57 -0.76
CA GLN A 244 8.49 1.26 -1.32
C GLN A 244 8.90 1.45 -2.78
N ALA A 245 10.10 0.99 -3.14
CA ALA A 245 10.68 1.18 -4.45
C ALA A 245 11.09 -0.14 -5.11
N ASN A 246 11.02 -0.16 -6.43
CA ASN A 246 11.59 -1.20 -7.30
C ASN A 246 12.38 -0.51 -8.41
N ALA A 247 13.69 -0.74 -8.46
CA ALA A 247 14.59 -0.18 -9.45
C ALA A 247 15.00 -1.23 -10.49
N ARG A 248 15.12 -0.80 -11.74
CA ARG A 248 15.55 -1.64 -12.86
C ARG A 248 16.50 -0.90 -13.81
N LEU A 249 17.42 -1.64 -14.40
CA LEU A 249 18.26 -1.16 -15.49
C LEU A 249 17.47 -1.10 -16.79
N VAL A 250 17.68 -0.04 -17.54
CA VAL A 250 17.20 0.10 -18.91
C VAL A 250 18.38 0.01 -19.85
N TYR A 251 18.25 -0.87 -20.84
CA TYR A 251 19.29 -1.19 -21.80
C TYR A 251 19.01 -0.52 -23.14
N LYS A 252 20.06 -0.03 -23.79
CA LYS A 252 20.04 0.47 -25.15
C LYS A 252 21.26 -0.07 -25.88
N ASN A 253 21.05 -0.62 -27.07
CA ASN A 253 22.10 -1.27 -27.85
C ASN A 253 22.89 -2.33 -27.05
N GLY A 254 22.19 -3.12 -26.21
CA GLY A 254 22.80 -4.17 -25.40
C GLY A 254 23.61 -3.68 -24.18
N LYS A 255 23.64 -2.38 -23.89
CA LYS A 255 24.36 -1.80 -22.74
C LYS A 255 23.40 -1.10 -21.79
N PRO A 256 23.61 -1.16 -20.46
CA PRO A 256 22.82 -0.40 -19.51
C PRO A 256 23.05 1.10 -19.74
N GLU A 257 21.96 1.88 -19.85
CA GLU A 257 22.01 3.33 -20.14
C GLU A 257 21.58 4.15 -18.91
N TYR A 258 20.51 3.74 -18.23
CA TYR A 258 19.98 4.43 -17.05
C TYR A 258 19.18 3.49 -16.14
N ILE A 259 18.93 3.95 -14.91
CA ILE A 259 18.08 3.29 -13.93
C ILE A 259 16.70 3.96 -13.95
N ILE A 260 15.63 3.17 -13.92
CA ILE A 260 14.27 3.64 -13.63
C ILE A 260 13.83 3.04 -12.31
N VAL A 261 13.35 3.90 -11.41
CA VAL A 261 12.81 3.48 -10.12
C VAL A 261 11.32 3.79 -10.10
N THR A 262 10.49 2.79 -9.82
CA THR A 262 9.06 2.97 -9.53
C THR A 262 8.87 2.95 -8.03
N GLN A 263 8.14 3.95 -7.51
CA GLN A 263 8.07 4.23 -6.09
C GLN A 263 6.62 4.47 -5.65
N ARG A 264 6.25 3.85 -4.53
CA ARG A 264 4.98 4.08 -3.84
C ARG A 264 5.28 4.73 -2.49
N PRO A 265 4.81 5.96 -2.24
CA PRO A 265 4.95 6.56 -0.93
C PRO A 265 4.10 5.81 0.10
N LEU A 266 4.63 5.66 1.30
CA LEU A 266 4.02 4.94 2.41
C LEU A 266 3.62 5.91 3.52
N VAL A 267 2.77 5.43 4.41
CA VAL A 267 2.54 6.04 5.72
C VAL A 267 3.61 5.59 6.70
N ASP A 268 3.81 6.36 7.78
CA ASP A 268 4.89 6.12 8.73
C ASP A 268 4.76 4.77 9.45
N GLU A 269 3.52 4.35 9.74
CA GLU A 269 3.23 3.05 10.35
C GLU A 269 3.67 1.88 9.44
N GLU A 270 3.32 1.92 8.15
CA GLU A 270 3.70 0.89 7.17
C GLU A 270 5.23 0.84 7.02
N GLY A 271 5.88 2.00 6.89
CA GLY A 271 7.33 2.10 6.79
C GLY A 271 8.06 1.60 8.04
N GLY A 272 7.56 1.95 9.23
CA GLY A 272 8.09 1.51 10.52
C GLY A 272 8.02 -0.01 10.69
N GLU A 273 6.90 -0.63 10.29
CA GLU A 273 6.76 -2.09 10.36
C GLU A 273 7.72 -2.81 9.40
N HIS A 274 7.96 -2.25 8.21
CA HIS A 274 8.99 -2.77 7.30
C HIS A 274 10.39 -2.66 7.87
N LEU A 275 10.72 -1.55 8.54
CA LEU A 275 12.01 -1.38 9.20
C LEU A 275 12.20 -2.41 10.32
N ARG A 276 11.15 -2.68 11.12
CA ARG A 276 11.18 -3.67 12.20
C ARG A 276 11.40 -5.10 11.69
N LYS A 277 10.84 -5.44 10.52
CA LYS A 277 11.02 -6.75 9.87
C LYS A 277 12.33 -6.87 9.11
N ARG A 278 13.03 -5.77 8.82
CA ARG A 278 14.28 -5.80 8.06
C ARG A 278 15.32 -6.55 8.87
N SER A 279 15.73 -7.71 8.37
CA SER A 279 16.85 -8.46 8.96
C SER A 279 18.11 -7.60 8.93
N MET A 280 18.68 -7.33 10.10
CA MET A 280 19.97 -6.63 10.25
C MET A 280 21.17 -7.56 9.96
N HIS A 281 20.97 -8.61 9.14
CA HIS A 281 22.06 -9.50 8.75
C HIS A 281 22.91 -8.80 7.70
N LEU A 282 23.86 -8.00 8.20
CA LEU A 282 24.91 -7.43 7.38
C LEU A 282 25.80 -8.60 6.88
N PRO A 283 26.27 -8.59 5.62
CA PRO A 283 27.04 -9.68 5.04
C PRO A 283 28.42 -9.92 5.70
N PHE A 284 28.77 -9.16 6.74
CA PHE A 284 29.89 -9.47 7.62
C PHE A 284 29.42 -10.35 8.78
N THR A 285 29.59 -11.65 8.60
CA THR A 285 29.59 -12.61 9.69
C THR A 285 30.77 -12.28 10.60
N PHE A 286 30.54 -11.92 11.87
CA PHE A 286 31.57 -11.97 12.91
C PHE A 286 31.84 -13.44 13.27
N ALA A 287 32.35 -14.21 12.31
CA ALA A 287 32.88 -15.53 12.55
C ALA A 287 34.37 -15.37 12.88
N THR A 288 34.74 -15.69 14.11
CA THR A 288 36.06 -15.52 14.75
C THR A 288 36.38 -14.09 15.18
N GLY A 289 36.51 -13.92 16.50
CA GLY A 289 36.80 -12.64 17.13
C GLY A 289 38.15 -12.10 16.69
N GLU A 290 38.11 -11.15 15.75
CA GLU A 290 38.99 -9.98 15.62
C GLU A 290 38.44 -9.18 14.43
N ALA A 291 37.61 -8.18 14.74
CA ALA A 291 37.20 -7.21 13.75
C ALA A 291 38.31 -6.17 13.62
N LEU A 292 39.01 -6.15 12.47
CA LEU A 292 39.73 -4.96 12.06
C LEU A 292 38.70 -3.91 11.66
N LEU A 293 38.20 -3.19 12.66
CA LEU A 293 37.63 -1.87 12.45
C LEU A 293 38.70 -1.07 11.70
N TYR A 294 38.44 -0.74 10.43
CA TYR A 294 39.08 0.43 9.86
C TYR A 294 38.84 1.55 10.86
N LYS A 295 39.92 2.16 11.35
CA LYS A 295 39.84 3.32 12.23
C LYS A 295 38.97 4.35 11.50
N SER A 296 37.68 4.40 11.85
CA SER A 296 36.83 5.50 11.48
C SER A 296 37.26 6.61 12.40
N ASP A 297 38.01 7.57 11.87
CA ASP A 297 38.41 8.76 12.62
C ASP A 297 37.20 9.66 12.96
N TYR A 298 35.97 9.22 12.64
CA TYR A 298 34.72 9.93 12.89
C TYR A 298 33.72 8.98 13.56
N PRO A 299 33.31 9.25 14.81
CA PRO A 299 32.22 8.51 15.44
C PRO A 299 30.90 8.83 14.74
N LEU A 300 30.14 7.78 14.42
CA LEU A 300 28.75 7.90 13.96
C LEU A 300 27.90 8.42 15.14
N PRO A 301 27.14 9.51 14.98
CA PRO A 301 26.26 10.00 16.04
C PRO A 301 25.24 8.92 16.44
N GLY A 302 25.22 8.52 17.72
CA GLY A 302 24.27 7.55 18.28
C GLY A 302 24.83 6.17 18.66
N PHE A 303 26.11 5.91 18.42
CA PHE A 303 26.78 4.68 18.90
C PHE A 303 27.74 5.02 20.06
N PRO A 304 27.62 4.36 21.24
CA PRO A 304 28.57 4.56 22.33
C PRO A 304 29.95 3.98 21.96
N ASP A 305 31.01 4.70 22.30
CA ASP A 305 32.40 4.26 22.09
C ASP A 305 32.64 2.90 22.79
N PRO A 306 33.23 1.90 22.13
CA PRO A 306 33.55 0.65 22.79
C PRO A 306 34.80 0.81 23.66
N PHE A 307 34.57 0.78 24.98
CA PHE A 307 35.45 0.35 26.07
C PHE A 307 36.98 0.28 25.82
N GLN A 308 37.72 1.10 26.57
CA GLN A 308 39.15 0.92 26.82
C GLN A 308 39.39 -0.44 27.52
N SER A 309 39.87 -1.45 26.79
CA SER A 309 40.42 -2.66 27.42
C SER A 309 41.93 -2.52 27.58
N LYS A 310 42.39 -2.49 28.84
CA LYS A 310 43.80 -2.67 29.19
C LYS A 310 44.16 -4.14 28.92
N GLY A 311 45.02 -4.39 27.93
CA GLY A 311 45.53 -5.72 27.61
C GLY A 311 46.97 -5.66 27.10
N LYS A 312 47.83 -6.53 27.66
CA LYS A 312 49.29 -6.50 27.60
C LYS A 312 49.87 -6.83 26.21
N GLY A 313 51.10 -6.36 26.01
CA GLY A 313 51.84 -6.36 24.75
C GLY A 313 52.07 -7.70 24.08
N SER A 314 52.15 -7.64 22.76
CA SER A 314 52.93 -8.56 21.93
C SER A 314 53.55 -7.77 20.78
N LYS A 315 54.86 -7.94 20.60
CA LYS A 315 55.67 -7.28 19.57
C LYS A 315 55.48 -8.00 18.24
N SER A 316 55.02 -7.29 17.21
CA SER A 316 55.09 -7.76 15.81
C SER A 316 55.82 -6.72 14.96
N LYS A 317 56.84 -7.19 14.22
CA LYS A 317 57.86 -6.42 13.50
C LYS A 317 57.29 -5.38 12.53
N LYS A 318 57.82 -4.16 12.62
CA LYS A 318 57.76 -3.11 11.60
C LYS A 318 58.65 -3.49 10.41
N THR A 319 58.06 -3.65 9.23
CA THR A 319 58.75 -3.47 7.95
C THR A 319 58.45 -2.05 7.46
N PHE A 320 59.43 -1.17 7.63
CA PHE A 320 59.44 0.16 7.01
C PHE A 320 59.87 0.00 5.55
N HIS A 321 58.98 0.30 4.61
CA HIS A 321 59.40 0.81 3.32
C HIS A 321 58.96 2.26 3.21
N SER A 322 59.97 3.12 3.18
CA SER A 322 59.87 4.56 2.98
C SER A 322 59.36 4.86 1.57
N HIS A 323 58.17 5.45 1.47
CA HIS A 323 57.91 6.41 0.40
C HIS A 323 57.59 7.77 0.98
N ARG A 324 58.48 8.68 0.61
CA ARG A 324 58.62 10.07 1.00
C ARG A 324 57.43 10.88 0.44
N GLY A 325 56.80 11.66 1.31
CA GLY A 325 56.19 12.95 0.99
C GLY A 325 55.06 12.98 -0.05
N CYS A 326 53.81 12.87 0.40
CA CYS A 326 52.75 13.73 -0.11
C CYS A 326 51.72 13.96 0.99
N SER A 327 51.68 15.19 1.51
CA SER A 327 50.55 15.68 2.30
C SER A 327 49.32 15.71 1.39
N ARG A 328 48.60 14.60 1.28
CA ARG A 328 47.25 14.60 0.74
C ARG A 328 46.32 14.93 1.90
N LYS A 329 45.68 16.10 1.82
CA LYS A 329 44.43 16.35 2.53
C LYS A 329 43.53 15.14 2.26
N ASN A 330 43.20 14.38 3.30
CA ASN A 330 42.27 13.26 3.24
C ASN A 330 40.85 13.82 2.98
N GLY A 331 40.57 14.23 1.75
CA GLY A 331 39.23 14.57 1.31
C GLY A 331 38.50 13.29 0.95
N VAL A 332 37.41 12.98 1.64
CA VAL A 332 36.46 11.94 1.21
C VAL A 332 35.85 12.40 -0.12
N ASP A 333 35.79 11.52 -1.11
CA ASP A 333 35.14 11.82 -2.39
C ASP A 333 33.65 12.17 -2.13
N PRO A 334 33.18 13.38 -2.50
CA PRO A 334 31.80 13.81 -2.26
C PRO A 334 30.74 12.91 -2.91
N SER A 335 31.11 12.16 -3.94
CA SER A 335 30.23 11.23 -4.66
C SER A 335 30.24 9.81 -4.07
N SER A 336 31.17 9.51 -3.15
CA SER A 336 31.21 8.24 -2.43
C SER A 336 30.07 8.12 -1.42
N LEU A 337 29.79 6.88 -0.99
CA LEU A 337 28.77 6.62 0.04
C LEU A 337 29.05 7.38 1.34
N LEU A 338 30.31 7.34 1.81
CA LEU A 338 30.73 8.07 3.00
C LEU A 338 30.64 9.58 2.80
N GLY A 339 31.05 10.07 1.62
CA GLY A 339 30.92 11.48 1.25
C GLY A 339 29.46 11.94 1.28
N ALA A 340 28.53 11.07 0.87
CA ALA A 340 27.10 11.34 0.91
C ALA A 340 26.57 11.42 2.35
N VAL A 341 26.89 10.44 3.21
CA VAL A 341 26.50 10.50 4.63
C VAL A 341 27.00 11.79 5.28
N MET A 342 28.26 12.18 5.02
CA MET A 342 28.88 13.35 5.63
C MET A 342 28.29 14.68 5.15
N GLN A 343 27.61 14.71 4.01
CA GLN A 343 26.97 15.90 3.45
C GLN A 343 25.51 16.07 3.90
N GLN A 344 24.91 15.06 4.54
CA GLN A 344 23.55 15.18 5.04
C GLN A 344 23.48 16.14 6.23
N ASP A 345 22.51 17.05 6.18
CA ASP A 345 22.27 18.01 7.26
C ASP A 345 21.79 17.28 8.52
N LYS A 346 22.54 17.44 9.61
CA LYS A 346 22.24 16.83 10.91
C LYS A 346 20.95 17.36 11.52
N ALA A 347 20.50 18.57 11.16
CA ALA A 347 19.27 19.16 11.70
C ALA A 347 17.99 18.47 11.17
N VAL A 348 18.12 17.59 10.18
CA VAL A 348 17.00 16.87 9.54
C VAL A 348 16.73 15.52 10.23
N TYR A 349 17.58 15.11 11.18
CA TYR A 349 17.46 13.89 11.98
C TYR A 349 17.04 14.22 13.40
#